data_AF-A0A5S9IJT8-F1
#
_entry.id   AF-A0A5S9IJT8-F1
#
_cell.length_a   1.000
_cell.length_b   1.000
_cell.length_c   1.000
_cell.angle_alpha   90.00
_cell.angle_beta   90.00
_cell.angle_gamma   90.00
#
_symmetry.space_group_name_H-M   'P 1'
#
loop_
_entity.id
_entity.type
_entity.pdbx_description
1 polymer ?
#
loop_
_entity_poly.entity_id
_entity_poly.type
_entity_poly.pdbx_seq_one_letter_code
_entity_poly.pdbx_strand_id
1 'polypeptide(L)'
;MKKLLLTLCLINIIFAEQNLVEIINKYYEQLNQHAKRSAKISSLTEAYEKFSRLPALQDFLTYEGVNSTSLEIANSRKITNKQMGFFYPAKMYDNHRELIYAINPLRRSQVKAKLTNVRSGLSREIASKNIQQKALNTLDKTIAKLSKTKRKAESRLQQVEEAIEALEDRVSDARSDIDSRRSSVGGSADEELRLIAIIRRLDGQIVREVNDATRISLINRRNSFERQRRGIIAERDQFVRDVRRLERQIASDLRQLDSLKRERPRLERKAQEASPELGSLEDKREEIKNNINEIEEKLAPLKKLENEEQQISQVIKEYQEWWRRAKHRPKYHFLLALYAIDKLPKENIQIRIKKNFALGGIVEVYFR
;
A
#
# COMPACT_ATOMS: atom_id res chain seq x y z
N MET A 1 -64.44 -67.51 9.60
CA MET A 1 -64.35 -66.03 9.61
C MET A 1 -62.98 -65.48 10.00
N LYS A 2 -62.41 -65.78 11.19
CA LYS A 2 -61.10 -65.23 11.61
C LYS A 2 -59.95 -65.46 10.61
N LYS A 3 -59.85 -66.64 9.99
CA LYS A 3 -58.82 -66.93 8.96
C LYS A 3 -58.98 -66.10 7.68
N LEU A 4 -60.22 -65.76 7.29
CA LEU A 4 -60.54 -65.03 6.04
C LEU A 4 -60.27 -63.53 6.19
N LEU A 5 -60.55 -62.98 7.38
CA LEU A 5 -60.16 -61.63 7.77
C LEU A 5 -58.63 -61.48 7.85
N LEU A 6 -57.93 -62.49 8.37
CA LEU A 6 -56.47 -62.47 8.42
C LEU A 6 -55.84 -62.50 7.02
N THR A 7 -56.35 -63.34 6.10
CA THR A 7 -55.88 -63.34 4.70
C THR A 7 -56.24 -62.06 3.97
N LEU A 8 -57.43 -61.49 4.16
CA LEU A 8 -57.80 -60.20 3.55
C LEU A 8 -56.95 -59.04 4.09
N CYS A 9 -56.64 -59.02 5.39
CA CYS A 9 -55.70 -58.06 5.96
C CYS A 9 -54.29 -58.25 5.43
N LEU A 10 -53.79 -59.49 5.32
CA LEU A 10 -52.47 -59.78 4.73
C LEU A 10 -52.42 -59.41 3.25
N ILE A 11 -53.47 -59.69 2.47
CA ILE A 11 -53.57 -59.28 1.06
C ILE A 11 -53.58 -57.76 0.96
N ASN A 12 -54.34 -57.03 1.77
CA ASN A 12 -54.34 -55.57 1.76
C ASN A 12 -53.00 -54.97 2.17
N ILE A 13 -52.30 -55.55 3.14
CA ILE A 13 -50.95 -55.11 3.54
C ILE A 13 -49.96 -55.35 2.39
N ILE A 14 -49.99 -56.53 1.78
CA ILE A 14 -49.12 -56.87 0.63
C ILE A 14 -49.43 -55.98 -0.58
N PHE A 15 -50.70 -55.69 -0.86
CA PHE A 15 -51.11 -54.84 -1.98
C PHE A 15 -50.75 -53.37 -1.75
N ALA A 16 -50.91 -52.88 -0.52
CA ALA A 16 -50.47 -51.54 -0.13
C ALA A 16 -48.94 -51.39 -0.19
N GLU A 17 -48.19 -52.41 0.24
CA GLU A 17 -46.73 -52.44 0.13
C GLU A 17 -46.26 -52.49 -1.33
N GLN A 18 -46.92 -53.28 -2.19
CA GLN A 18 -46.60 -53.34 -3.63
C GLN A 18 -46.87 -52.02 -4.35
N ASN A 19 -48.00 -51.36 -4.05
CA ASN A 19 -48.34 -50.07 -4.62
C ASN A 19 -47.35 -48.98 -4.19
N LEU A 20 -46.96 -48.94 -2.91
CA LEU A 20 -45.94 -48.03 -2.41
C LEU A 20 -44.58 -48.26 -3.09
N VAL A 21 -44.18 -49.52 -3.29
CA VAL A 21 -42.94 -49.90 -4.01
C VAL A 21 -42.98 -49.43 -5.47
N GLU A 22 -44.12 -49.56 -6.16
CA GLU A 22 -44.28 -49.12 -7.55
C GLU A 22 -44.17 -47.58 -7.67
N ILE A 23 -44.83 -46.84 -6.78
CA ILE A 23 -44.79 -45.38 -6.75
C ILE A 23 -43.37 -44.86 -6.40
N ILE A 24 -42.67 -45.52 -5.47
CA ILE A 24 -41.26 -45.21 -5.15
C ILE A 24 -40.36 -45.48 -6.36
N ASN A 25 -40.57 -46.59 -7.10
CA ASN A 25 -39.82 -46.87 -8.32
C ASN A 25 -40.06 -45.80 -9.41
N LYS A 26 -41.33 -45.37 -9.59
CA LYS A 26 -41.72 -44.29 -10.50
C LYS A 26 -41.01 -42.98 -10.15
N TYR A 27 -40.94 -42.62 -8.87
CA TYR A 27 -40.19 -41.46 -8.40
C TYR A 27 -38.70 -41.54 -8.78
N TYR A 28 -38.04 -42.67 -8.50
CA TYR A 28 -36.62 -42.82 -8.82
C TYR A 28 -36.35 -42.83 -10.33
N GLU A 29 -37.29 -43.33 -11.14
CA GLU A 29 -37.18 -43.23 -12.59
C GLU A 29 -37.28 -41.78 -13.06
N GLN A 30 -38.24 -41.00 -12.54
CA GLN A 30 -38.35 -39.57 -12.82
C GLN A 30 -37.09 -38.81 -12.38
N LEU A 31 -36.58 -39.10 -11.18
CA LEU A 31 -35.34 -38.52 -10.65
C LEU A 31 -34.16 -38.75 -11.60
N ASN A 32 -33.99 -39.98 -12.10
CA ASN A 32 -32.94 -40.33 -13.06
C ASN A 32 -33.12 -39.64 -14.42
N GLN A 33 -34.35 -39.61 -14.95
CA GLN A 33 -34.63 -38.96 -16.23
C GLN A 33 -34.38 -37.45 -16.16
N HIS A 34 -34.80 -36.78 -15.09
CA HIS A 34 -34.55 -35.36 -14.87
C HIS A 34 -33.06 -35.04 -14.69
N ALA A 35 -32.31 -35.85 -13.94
CA ALA A 35 -30.87 -35.68 -13.81
C ALA A 35 -30.16 -35.83 -15.16
N LYS A 36 -30.54 -36.82 -15.99
CA LYS A 36 -29.97 -37.02 -17.33
C LYS A 36 -30.24 -35.83 -18.27
N ARG A 37 -31.44 -35.27 -18.23
CA ARG A 37 -31.82 -34.08 -19.01
C ARG A 37 -31.04 -32.85 -18.55
N SER A 38 -30.92 -32.66 -17.23
CA SER A 38 -30.25 -31.50 -16.63
C SER A 38 -28.72 -31.55 -16.80
N ALA A 39 -28.11 -32.74 -16.79
CA ALA A 39 -26.69 -32.93 -17.06
C ALA A 39 -26.23 -32.49 -18.48
N LYS A 40 -27.17 -32.29 -19.41
CA LYS A 40 -26.87 -31.74 -20.75
C LYS A 40 -26.66 -30.22 -20.73
N ILE A 41 -27.07 -29.54 -19.67
CA ILE A 41 -26.95 -28.08 -19.56
C ILE A 41 -25.49 -27.72 -19.26
N SER A 42 -24.99 -26.68 -19.94
CA SER A 42 -23.59 -26.24 -19.85
C SER A 42 -23.29 -25.47 -18.56
N SER A 43 -24.29 -24.78 -18.01
CA SER A 43 -24.23 -24.07 -16.73
C SER A 43 -24.57 -25.01 -15.57
N LEU A 44 -23.70 -25.10 -14.57
CA LEU A 44 -23.93 -25.88 -13.36
C LEU A 44 -25.14 -25.34 -12.59
N THR A 45 -25.25 -24.01 -12.46
CA THR A 45 -26.32 -23.40 -11.69
C THR A 45 -27.68 -23.61 -12.35
N GLU A 46 -27.75 -23.52 -13.68
CA GLU A 46 -28.97 -23.78 -14.44
C GLU A 46 -29.32 -25.28 -14.44
N ALA A 47 -28.32 -26.15 -14.55
CA ALA A 47 -28.50 -27.59 -14.44
C ALA A 47 -29.07 -27.98 -13.07
N TYR A 48 -28.51 -27.44 -11.99
CA TYR A 48 -29.00 -27.69 -10.64
C TYR A 48 -30.40 -27.12 -10.44
N GLU A 49 -30.65 -25.88 -10.87
CA GLU A 49 -31.98 -25.26 -10.73
C GLU A 49 -33.07 -26.07 -11.45
N LYS A 50 -32.82 -26.50 -12.68
CA LYS A 50 -33.77 -27.32 -13.44
C LYS A 50 -33.99 -28.68 -12.77
N PHE A 51 -32.94 -29.24 -12.18
CA PHE A 51 -33.02 -30.53 -11.49
C PHE A 51 -33.73 -30.43 -10.14
N SER A 52 -33.48 -29.37 -9.37
CA SER A 52 -34.02 -29.16 -8.02
C SER A 52 -35.51 -28.83 -7.99
N ARG A 53 -36.18 -28.69 -9.14
CA ARG A 53 -37.64 -28.53 -9.25
C ARG A 53 -38.40 -29.82 -8.96
N LEU A 54 -37.72 -30.97 -8.90
CA LEU A 54 -38.36 -32.22 -8.47
C LEU A 54 -38.76 -32.14 -6.98
N PRO A 55 -40.02 -32.44 -6.64
CA PRO A 55 -40.48 -32.45 -5.26
C PRO A 55 -39.68 -33.45 -4.42
N ALA A 56 -39.60 -33.21 -3.11
CA ALA A 56 -39.07 -34.21 -2.19
C ALA A 56 -39.94 -35.47 -2.26
N LEU A 57 -39.38 -36.64 -1.94
CA LEU A 57 -40.15 -37.90 -2.03
C LEU A 57 -41.46 -37.82 -1.22
N GLN A 58 -41.44 -37.17 -0.04
CA GLN A 58 -42.64 -37.05 0.78
C GLN A 58 -43.74 -36.28 0.04
N ASP A 59 -43.41 -35.12 -0.54
CA ASP A 59 -44.37 -34.30 -1.30
C ASP A 59 -44.88 -35.05 -2.54
N PHE A 60 -44.01 -35.82 -3.19
CA PHE A 60 -44.38 -36.67 -4.32
C PHE A 60 -45.35 -37.78 -3.92
N LEU A 61 -45.12 -38.46 -2.79
CA LEU A 61 -46.00 -39.49 -2.26
C LEU A 61 -47.36 -38.90 -1.88
N THR A 62 -47.37 -37.74 -1.22
CA THR A 62 -48.61 -37.02 -0.90
C THR A 62 -49.38 -36.65 -2.16
N TYR A 63 -48.69 -36.19 -3.22
CA TYR A 63 -49.31 -35.89 -4.52
C TYR A 63 -49.92 -37.13 -5.18
N GLU A 64 -49.26 -38.29 -5.09
CA GLU A 64 -49.78 -39.58 -5.61
C GLU A 64 -50.84 -40.21 -4.67
N GLY A 65 -51.29 -39.49 -3.63
CA GLY A 65 -52.37 -39.94 -2.73
C GLY A 65 -51.92 -40.93 -1.65
N VAL A 66 -50.61 -41.06 -1.42
CA VAL A 66 -50.02 -42.00 -0.48
C VAL A 66 -49.66 -41.28 0.82
N ASN A 67 -50.42 -41.56 1.88
CA ASN A 67 -50.13 -41.10 3.23
C ASN A 67 -49.36 -42.18 3.99
N SER A 68 -48.06 -42.31 3.69
CA SER A 68 -47.17 -43.27 4.35
C SER A 68 -46.30 -42.62 5.41
N THR A 69 -46.10 -43.34 6.51
CA THR A 69 -45.16 -42.92 7.56
C THR A 69 -43.71 -43.05 7.09
N SER A 70 -42.79 -42.30 7.71
CA SER A 70 -41.35 -42.40 7.38
C SER A 70 -40.80 -43.82 7.58
N LEU A 71 -41.39 -44.61 8.48
CA LEU A 71 -41.03 -46.00 8.73
C LEU A 71 -41.50 -46.95 7.61
N GLU A 72 -42.71 -46.76 7.09
CA GLU A 72 -43.24 -47.51 5.94
C GLU A 72 -42.43 -47.24 4.68
N ILE A 73 -42.12 -45.98 4.41
CA ILE A 73 -41.26 -45.58 3.28
C ILE A 73 -39.87 -46.23 3.41
N ALA A 74 -39.29 -46.22 4.61
CA ALA A 74 -37.99 -46.84 4.85
C ALA A 74 -38.01 -48.37 4.68
N ASN A 75 -39.11 -49.04 5.06
CA ASN A 75 -39.26 -50.49 4.90
C ASN A 75 -39.49 -50.87 3.42
N SER A 76 -40.35 -50.16 2.69
CA SER A 76 -40.54 -50.39 1.25
C SER A 76 -39.27 -50.14 0.43
N ARG A 77 -38.44 -49.18 0.85
CA ARG A 77 -37.11 -48.96 0.26
C ARG A 77 -36.14 -50.11 0.46
N LYS A 78 -36.19 -50.81 1.61
CA LYS A 78 -35.37 -52.01 1.84
C LYS A 78 -35.76 -53.15 0.89
N ILE A 79 -37.02 -53.22 0.49
CA ILE A 79 -37.57 -54.22 -0.44
C ILE A 79 -37.13 -53.92 -1.88
N THR A 80 -37.05 -52.64 -2.25
CA THR A 80 -36.43 -52.23 -3.51
C THR A 80 -34.91 -52.41 -3.42
N ASN A 81 -34.37 -53.56 -3.83
CA ASN A 81 -32.92 -53.86 -3.89
C ASN A 81 -32.06 -52.88 -4.75
N LYS A 82 -32.62 -51.76 -5.23
CA LYS A 82 -31.94 -50.75 -6.06
C LYS A 82 -31.17 -49.75 -5.18
N GLN A 83 -29.95 -50.09 -4.79
CA GLN A 83 -29.00 -49.07 -4.34
C GLN A 83 -28.52 -48.26 -5.55
N MET A 84 -28.77 -46.95 -5.54
CA MET A 84 -28.15 -46.05 -6.52
C MET A 84 -26.85 -45.50 -5.93
N GLY A 85 -25.72 -45.87 -6.55
CA GLY A 85 -24.40 -45.36 -6.20
C GLY A 85 -23.98 -44.25 -7.19
N PHE A 86 -23.65 -43.08 -6.67
CA PHE A 86 -23.15 -41.95 -7.45
C PHE A 86 -21.70 -41.68 -7.16
N PHE A 87 -20.95 -41.33 -8.20
CA PHE A 87 -19.50 -41.19 -8.14
C PHE A 87 -19.09 -39.81 -8.65
N TYR A 88 -18.34 -39.07 -7.84
CA TYR A 88 -17.76 -37.77 -8.22
C TYR A 88 -16.46 -37.50 -7.44
N PRO A 89 -15.61 -36.55 -7.87
CA PRO A 89 -14.30 -36.33 -7.25
C PRO A 89 -14.39 -35.94 -5.78
N ALA A 90 -13.51 -36.47 -4.93
CA ALA A 90 -13.54 -36.19 -3.48
C ALA A 90 -13.33 -34.70 -3.15
N LYS A 91 -12.49 -34.01 -3.91
CA LYS A 91 -12.30 -32.55 -3.81
C LYS A 91 -13.60 -31.75 -3.89
N MET A 92 -14.59 -32.24 -4.63
CA MET A 92 -15.89 -31.57 -4.76
C MET A 92 -16.83 -31.85 -3.60
N TYR A 93 -16.57 -32.89 -2.81
CA TYR A 93 -17.32 -33.18 -1.60
C TYR A 93 -16.86 -32.32 -0.42
N ASP A 94 -15.57 -32.01 -0.29
CA ASP A 94 -15.09 -31.25 0.87
C ASP A 94 -15.84 -29.90 1.04
N ASN A 95 -16.18 -29.24 -0.07
CA ASN A 95 -16.91 -27.96 -0.09
C ASN A 95 -18.36 -28.06 -0.59
N HIS A 96 -18.98 -29.24 -0.58
CA HIS A 96 -20.33 -29.44 -1.13
C HIS A 96 -21.41 -28.56 -0.47
N ARG A 97 -21.27 -28.25 0.83
CA ARG A 97 -22.20 -27.37 1.56
C ARG A 97 -22.12 -25.93 1.06
N GLU A 98 -20.91 -25.44 0.84
CA GLU A 98 -20.67 -24.11 0.27
C GLU A 98 -21.18 -24.04 -1.16
N LEU A 99 -21.04 -25.12 -1.94
CA LEU A 99 -21.62 -25.20 -3.26
C LEU A 99 -23.15 -25.15 -3.20
N ILE A 100 -23.80 -25.99 -2.39
CA ILE A 100 -25.27 -26.00 -2.24
C ILE A 100 -25.77 -24.62 -1.80
N TYR A 101 -25.04 -23.96 -0.90
CA TYR A 101 -25.27 -22.58 -0.50
C TYR A 101 -25.19 -21.63 -1.70
N ALA A 102 -24.12 -21.71 -2.49
CA ALA A 102 -23.83 -20.81 -3.59
C ALA A 102 -24.74 -20.99 -4.81
N ILE A 103 -25.08 -22.23 -5.18
CA ILE A 103 -25.91 -22.51 -6.38
C ILE A 103 -27.40 -22.20 -6.16
N ASN A 104 -27.84 -22.06 -4.91
CA ASN A 104 -29.24 -21.79 -4.58
C ASN A 104 -29.68 -20.41 -5.15
N PRO A 105 -30.66 -20.37 -6.07
CA PRO A 105 -31.07 -19.14 -6.75
C PRO A 105 -31.72 -18.13 -5.79
N LEU A 106 -32.50 -18.59 -4.81
CA LEU A 106 -33.15 -17.73 -3.82
C LEU A 106 -32.13 -17.04 -2.92
N ARG A 107 -31.07 -17.75 -2.50
CA ARG A 107 -30.03 -17.15 -1.66
C ARG A 107 -29.19 -16.14 -2.45
N ARG A 108 -28.82 -16.46 -3.68
CA ARG A 108 -28.11 -15.52 -4.55
C ARG A 108 -28.93 -14.25 -4.81
N SER A 109 -30.22 -14.38 -5.08
CA SER A 109 -31.09 -13.22 -5.27
C SER A 109 -31.24 -12.41 -3.97
N GLN A 110 -31.35 -13.06 -2.81
CA GLN A 110 -31.37 -12.40 -1.51
C GLN A 110 -30.08 -11.64 -1.20
N VAL A 111 -28.90 -12.25 -1.41
CA VAL A 111 -27.60 -11.59 -1.20
C VAL A 111 -27.45 -10.39 -2.14
N LYS A 112 -27.79 -10.55 -3.43
CA LYS A 112 -27.77 -9.45 -4.40
C LYS A 112 -28.73 -8.32 -4.03
N ALA A 113 -29.96 -8.64 -3.65
CA ALA A 113 -30.96 -7.66 -3.23
C ALA A 113 -30.54 -6.90 -1.96
N LYS A 114 -29.97 -7.62 -0.97
CA LYS A 114 -29.39 -7.00 0.22
C LYS A 114 -28.23 -6.09 -0.15
N LEU A 115 -27.32 -6.53 -1.01
CA LEU A 115 -26.18 -5.74 -1.46
C LEU A 115 -26.63 -4.48 -2.19
N THR A 116 -27.60 -4.56 -3.10
CA THR A 116 -28.15 -3.39 -3.79
C THR A 116 -28.81 -2.40 -2.82
N ASN A 117 -29.58 -2.91 -1.84
CA ASN A 117 -30.26 -2.07 -0.85
C ASN A 117 -29.28 -1.39 0.11
N VAL A 118 -28.29 -2.12 0.61
CA VAL A 118 -27.26 -1.56 1.50
C VAL A 118 -26.40 -0.56 0.73
N ARG A 119 -26.04 -0.87 -0.53
CA ARG A 119 -25.23 0.03 -1.37
C ARG A 119 -25.97 1.32 -1.74
N SER A 120 -27.27 1.26 -2.02
CA SER A 120 -28.07 2.46 -2.29
C SER A 120 -28.25 3.29 -1.02
N GLY A 121 -28.49 2.64 0.12
CA GLY A 121 -28.58 3.28 1.44
C GLY A 121 -27.29 4.00 1.87
N LEU A 122 -26.13 3.43 1.52
CA LEU A 122 -24.80 3.98 1.83
C LEU A 122 -24.17 4.78 0.68
N SER A 123 -24.96 5.17 -0.33
CA SER A 123 -24.43 5.86 -1.51
C SER A 123 -23.77 7.20 -1.18
N ARG A 124 -24.29 7.92 -0.18
CA ARG A 124 -23.73 9.19 0.30
C ARG A 124 -22.39 8.97 0.99
N GLU A 125 -22.28 7.95 1.83
CA GLU A 125 -21.06 7.57 2.55
C GLU A 125 -19.96 7.15 1.56
N ILE A 126 -20.30 6.35 0.55
CA ILE A 126 -19.36 5.96 -0.52
C ILE A 126 -18.85 7.21 -1.27
N ALA A 127 -19.75 8.12 -1.65
CA ALA A 127 -19.38 9.36 -2.32
C ALA A 127 -18.50 10.25 -1.43
N SER A 128 -18.90 10.41 -0.16
CA SER A 128 -18.17 11.18 0.85
C SER A 128 -16.76 10.63 1.06
N LYS A 129 -16.60 9.31 1.21
CA LYS A 129 -15.28 8.66 1.31
C LYS A 129 -14.40 8.98 0.10
N ASN A 130 -14.95 8.90 -1.10
CA ASN A 130 -14.19 9.18 -2.32
C ASN A 130 -13.77 10.66 -2.41
N ILE A 131 -14.62 11.58 -1.97
CA ILE A 131 -14.30 13.02 -1.89
C ILE A 131 -13.19 13.25 -0.86
N GLN A 132 -13.33 12.70 0.35
CA GLN A 132 -12.33 12.82 1.41
C GLN A 132 -10.99 12.20 1.02
N GLN A 133 -10.99 11.04 0.34
CA GLN A 133 -9.76 10.42 -0.15
C GLN A 133 -9.05 11.29 -1.20
N LYS A 134 -9.81 11.93 -2.10
CA LYS A 134 -9.24 12.90 -3.05
C LYS A 134 -8.66 14.11 -2.33
N ALA A 135 -9.40 14.64 -1.34
CA ALA A 135 -8.94 15.77 -0.52
C ALA A 135 -7.65 15.43 0.23
N LEU A 136 -7.56 14.24 0.83
CA LEU A 136 -6.37 13.74 1.51
C LEU A 136 -5.16 13.69 0.56
N ASN A 137 -5.35 13.11 -0.63
CA ASN A 137 -4.28 13.02 -1.64
C ASN A 137 -3.81 14.39 -2.14
N THR A 138 -4.73 15.36 -2.28
CA THR A 138 -4.35 16.74 -2.65
C THR A 138 -3.60 17.43 -1.53
N LEU A 139 -4.04 17.23 -0.29
CA LEU A 139 -3.46 17.84 0.90
C LEU A 139 -2.05 17.28 1.19
N ASP A 140 -1.84 15.97 1.04
CA ASP A 140 -0.51 15.34 1.11
C ASP A 140 0.48 15.95 0.10
N LYS A 141 0.03 16.23 -1.13
CA LYS A 141 0.87 16.90 -2.15
C LYS A 141 1.21 18.34 -1.74
N THR A 142 0.28 19.07 -1.15
CA THR A 142 0.51 20.44 -0.67
C THR A 142 1.50 20.46 0.49
N ILE A 143 1.32 19.59 1.49
CA ILE A 143 2.25 19.42 2.62
C ILE A 143 3.65 19.06 2.11
N ALA A 144 3.77 18.11 1.16
CA ALA A 144 5.06 17.74 0.58
C ALA A 144 5.75 18.90 -0.16
N LYS A 145 5.00 19.73 -0.89
CA LYS A 145 5.55 20.92 -1.55
C LYS A 145 6.00 21.97 -0.54
N LEU A 146 5.18 22.25 0.46
CA LEU A 146 5.44 23.31 1.42
C LEU A 146 6.61 22.94 2.36
N SER A 147 6.66 21.70 2.81
CA SER A 147 7.81 21.16 3.57
C SER A 147 9.11 21.21 2.76
N LYS A 148 9.07 20.91 1.45
CA LYS A 148 10.25 21.07 0.58
C LYS A 148 10.70 22.53 0.48
N THR A 149 9.76 23.47 0.37
CA THR A 149 10.08 24.91 0.34
C THR A 149 10.67 25.38 1.66
N LYS A 150 10.09 24.98 2.80
CA LYS A 150 10.61 25.27 4.14
C LYS A 150 12.03 24.76 4.33
N ARG A 151 12.28 23.47 4.04
CA ARG A 151 13.63 22.86 4.12
C ARG A 151 14.66 23.57 3.25
N LYS A 152 14.27 24.00 2.05
CA LYS A 152 15.15 24.79 1.18
C LYS A 152 15.47 26.15 1.78
N ALA A 153 14.49 26.83 2.38
CA ALA A 153 14.70 28.11 3.04
C ALA A 153 15.62 27.95 4.26
N GLU A 154 15.41 26.92 5.08
CA GLU A 154 16.25 26.60 6.25
C GLU A 154 17.70 26.26 5.85
N SER A 155 17.89 25.41 4.83
CA SER A 155 19.22 25.09 4.32
C SER A 155 19.95 26.31 3.73
N ARG A 156 19.21 27.19 3.03
CA ARG A 156 19.76 28.46 2.53
C ARG A 156 20.09 29.41 3.67
N LEU A 157 19.27 29.44 4.72
CA LEU A 157 19.51 30.27 5.90
C LEU A 157 20.81 29.86 6.58
N GLN A 158 21.01 28.56 6.80
CA GLN A 158 22.26 28.03 7.36
C GLN A 158 23.48 28.41 6.51
N GLN A 159 23.40 28.26 5.18
CA GLN A 159 24.48 28.69 4.28
C GLN A 159 24.79 30.20 4.38
N VAL A 160 23.76 31.02 4.55
CA VAL A 160 23.91 32.48 4.71
C VAL A 160 24.55 32.80 6.07
N GLU A 161 24.18 32.11 7.14
CA GLU A 161 24.78 32.28 8.46
C GLU A 161 26.27 31.90 8.46
N GLU A 162 26.63 30.73 7.91
CA GLU A 162 28.01 30.29 7.75
C GLU A 162 28.84 31.26 6.89
N ALA A 163 28.24 31.78 5.81
CA ALA A 163 28.91 32.75 4.93
C ALA A 163 29.12 34.12 5.59
N ILE A 164 28.20 34.56 6.45
CA ILE A 164 28.37 35.79 7.24
C ILE A 164 29.53 35.63 8.22
N GLU A 165 29.57 34.53 8.98
CA GLU A 165 30.65 34.25 9.93
C GLU A 165 32.02 34.23 9.22
N ALA A 166 32.13 33.50 8.12
CA ALA A 166 33.37 33.43 7.33
C ALA A 166 33.78 34.77 6.68
N LEU A 167 32.84 35.69 6.43
CA LEU A 167 33.16 37.05 5.96
C LEU A 167 33.60 37.95 7.11
N GLU A 168 32.96 37.84 8.28
CA GLU A 168 33.33 38.58 9.48
C GLU A 168 34.76 38.24 9.93
N ASP A 169 35.11 36.95 9.94
CA ASP A 169 36.47 36.48 10.23
C ASP A 169 37.49 37.02 9.23
N ARG A 170 37.22 36.91 7.92
CA ARG A 170 38.12 37.44 6.88
C ARG A 170 38.33 38.94 6.99
N VAL A 171 37.28 39.70 7.32
CA VAL A 171 37.39 41.15 7.53
C VAL A 171 38.22 41.44 8.78
N SER A 172 38.06 40.66 9.85
CA SER A 172 38.86 40.78 11.08
C SER A 172 40.34 40.52 10.81
N ASP A 173 40.66 39.41 10.14
CA ASP A 173 42.04 39.02 9.79
C ASP A 173 42.69 40.08 8.90
N ALA A 174 41.98 40.53 7.85
CA ALA A 174 42.50 41.56 6.95
C ALA A 174 42.75 42.90 7.66
N ARG A 175 41.96 43.25 8.69
CA ARG A 175 42.19 44.44 9.53
C ARG A 175 43.45 44.29 10.38
N SER A 176 43.61 43.13 11.03
CA SER A 176 44.82 42.81 11.80
C SER A 176 46.08 42.87 10.92
N ASP A 177 46.01 42.32 9.71
CA ASP A 177 47.10 42.38 8.74
C ASP A 177 47.43 43.81 8.29
N ILE A 178 46.41 44.65 8.09
CA ILE A 178 46.60 46.07 7.78
C ILE A 178 47.34 46.77 8.93
N ASP A 179 46.92 46.54 10.18
CA ASP A 179 47.52 47.19 11.36
C ASP A 179 48.98 46.76 11.55
N SER A 180 49.28 45.47 11.37
CA SER A 180 50.65 44.95 11.36
C SER A 180 51.51 45.60 10.27
N ARG A 181 51.00 45.65 9.03
CA ARG A 181 51.72 46.27 7.90
C ARG A 181 51.91 47.78 8.06
N ARG A 182 50.93 48.49 8.62
CA ARG A 182 51.05 49.92 8.94
C ARG A 182 52.12 50.18 10.00
N SER A 183 52.22 49.29 10.99
CA SER A 183 53.28 49.34 12.00
C SER A 183 54.67 49.13 11.37
N SER A 184 54.81 48.15 10.47
CA SER A 184 56.04 47.93 9.69
C SER A 184 56.40 49.13 8.81
N VAL A 185 55.42 49.77 8.16
CA VAL A 185 55.64 51.01 7.39
C VAL A 185 56.20 52.13 8.27
N GLY A 186 55.68 52.29 9.49
CA GLY A 186 56.21 53.26 10.47
C GLY A 186 57.65 52.96 10.85
N GLY A 187 57.96 51.71 11.20
CA GLY A 187 59.32 51.28 11.53
C GLY A 187 60.31 51.45 10.38
N SER A 188 59.91 51.13 9.15
CA SER A 188 60.72 51.35 7.94
C SER A 188 60.97 52.85 7.68
N ALA A 189 59.99 53.72 7.95
CA ALA A 189 60.16 55.17 7.79
C ALA A 189 61.16 55.74 8.81
N ASP A 190 61.10 55.28 10.06
CA ASP A 190 62.04 55.68 11.10
C ASP A 190 63.48 55.24 10.77
N GLU A 191 63.65 54.01 10.27
CA GLU A 191 64.96 53.51 9.85
C GLU A 191 65.49 54.22 8.60
N GLU A 192 64.61 54.59 7.66
CA GLU A 192 64.99 55.44 6.52
C GLU A 192 65.57 56.79 7.00
N LEU A 193 64.92 57.45 7.96
CA LEU A 193 65.38 58.71 8.54
C LEU A 193 66.75 58.57 9.22
N ARG A 194 66.97 57.47 9.96
CA ARG A 194 68.27 57.15 10.56
C ARG A 194 69.35 56.99 9.50
N LEU A 195 69.08 56.25 8.43
CA LEU A 195 70.04 56.07 7.33
C LEU A 195 70.35 57.40 6.62
N ILE A 196 69.35 58.26 6.40
CA ILE A 196 69.56 59.61 5.84
C ILE A 196 70.52 60.42 6.70
N ALA A 197 70.35 60.40 8.03
CA ALA A 197 71.22 61.11 8.96
C ALA A 197 72.67 60.58 8.91
N ILE A 198 72.85 59.24 8.85
CA ILE A 198 74.16 58.60 8.72
C ILE A 198 74.83 58.97 7.39
N ILE A 199 74.09 58.89 6.28
CA ILE A 199 74.59 59.25 4.95
C ILE A 199 75.05 60.71 4.92
N ARG A 200 74.24 61.65 5.43
CA ARG A 200 74.61 63.08 5.51
C ARG A 200 75.87 63.31 6.33
N ARG A 201 76.05 62.57 7.43
CA ARG A 201 77.27 62.64 8.24
C ARG A 201 78.49 62.13 7.48
N LEU A 202 78.35 61.02 6.76
CA LEU A 202 79.42 60.46 5.92
C LEU A 202 79.78 61.40 4.77
N ASP A 203 78.79 62.03 4.12
CA ASP A 203 79.02 63.03 3.06
C ASP A 203 79.88 64.20 3.61
N GLY A 204 79.58 64.69 4.81
CA GLY A 204 80.38 65.72 5.48
C GLY A 204 81.80 65.28 5.83
N GLN A 205 82.01 64.00 6.18
CA GLN A 205 83.35 63.43 6.43
C GLN A 205 84.16 63.27 5.15
N ILE A 206 83.55 62.78 4.07
CA ILE A 206 84.18 62.60 2.74
C ILE A 206 84.74 63.93 2.23
N VAL A 207 83.98 65.02 2.38
CA VAL A 207 84.38 66.38 1.94
C VAL A 207 85.61 66.89 2.70
N ARG A 208 85.74 66.55 3.99
CA ARG A 208 86.84 67.01 4.85
C ARG A 208 88.06 66.10 4.84
N GLU A 209 87.92 64.87 4.36
CA GLU A 209 89.02 63.89 4.31
C GLU A 209 90.03 64.27 3.22
N VAL A 210 91.31 64.24 3.57
CA VAL A 210 92.43 64.64 2.71
C VAL A 210 93.16 63.42 2.16
N ASN A 211 93.06 62.27 2.83
CA ASN A 211 93.65 61.01 2.36
C ASN A 211 92.69 60.26 1.41
N ASP A 212 93.14 60.03 0.18
CA ASP A 212 92.34 59.38 -0.87
C ASP A 212 91.91 57.95 -0.53
N ALA A 213 92.74 57.16 0.16
CA ALA A 213 92.39 55.79 0.53
C ALA A 213 91.24 55.76 1.57
N THR A 214 91.32 56.65 2.57
CA THR A 214 90.28 56.82 3.59
C THR A 214 88.99 57.37 2.96
N ARG A 215 89.12 58.33 2.05
CA ARG A 215 87.99 58.91 1.31
C ARG A 215 87.25 57.84 0.48
N ILE A 216 87.96 56.98 -0.24
CA ILE A 216 87.35 55.88 -1.02
C ILE A 216 86.60 54.89 -0.10
N SER A 217 87.16 54.55 1.07
CA SER A 217 86.49 53.71 2.06
C SER A 217 85.18 54.32 2.58
N LEU A 218 85.20 55.62 2.90
CA LEU A 218 84.00 56.36 3.32
C LEU A 218 82.94 56.41 2.22
N ILE A 219 83.34 56.60 0.96
CA ILE A 219 82.43 56.54 -0.20
C ILE A 219 81.77 55.17 -0.32
N ASN A 220 82.53 54.09 -0.19
CA ASN A 220 81.98 52.73 -0.26
C ASN A 220 80.99 52.45 0.87
N ARG A 221 81.29 52.91 2.09
CA ARG A 221 80.38 52.80 3.24
C ARG A 221 79.10 53.61 3.03
N ARG A 222 79.21 54.84 2.54
CA ARG A 222 78.08 55.71 2.18
C ARG A 222 77.20 55.07 1.11
N ASN A 223 77.80 54.48 0.08
CA ASN A 223 77.07 53.76 -0.97
C ASN A 223 76.38 52.49 -0.45
N SER A 224 76.96 51.79 0.51
CA SER A 224 76.32 50.64 1.18
C SER A 224 75.05 51.07 1.94
N PHE A 225 75.13 52.13 2.74
CA PHE A 225 73.96 52.69 3.43
C PHE A 225 72.90 53.24 2.47
N GLU A 226 73.30 53.79 1.33
CA GLU A 226 72.36 54.19 0.28
C GLU A 226 71.61 53.00 -0.33
N ARG A 227 72.29 51.86 -0.56
CA ARG A 227 71.63 50.63 -1.03
C ARG A 227 70.66 50.10 0.01
N GLN A 228 71.04 50.08 1.28
CA GLN A 228 70.15 49.70 2.39
C GLN A 228 68.92 50.62 2.43
N ARG A 229 69.11 51.94 2.33
CA ARG A 229 68.01 52.91 2.30
C ARG A 229 67.05 52.66 1.15
N ARG A 230 67.56 52.40 -0.07
CA ARG A 230 66.71 52.07 -1.23
C ARG A 230 65.93 50.77 -1.01
N GLY A 231 66.54 49.77 -0.37
CA GLY A 231 65.87 48.52 0.01
C GLY A 231 64.69 48.75 0.95
N ILE A 232 64.89 49.55 2.00
CA ILE A 232 63.84 49.89 2.98
C ILE A 232 62.68 50.66 2.32
N ILE A 233 62.99 51.60 1.40
CA ILE A 233 61.96 52.32 0.65
C ILE A 233 61.12 51.36 -0.20
N ALA A 234 61.77 50.43 -0.91
CA ALA A 234 61.06 49.45 -1.74
C ALA A 234 60.16 48.52 -0.90
N GLU A 235 60.63 48.11 0.28
CA GLU A 235 59.87 47.29 1.21
C GLU A 235 58.65 48.05 1.78
N ARG A 236 58.85 49.31 2.19
CA ARG A 236 57.76 50.19 2.63
C ARG A 236 56.70 50.37 1.54
N ASP A 237 57.12 50.66 0.30
CA ASP A 237 56.19 50.84 -0.82
C ASP A 237 55.42 49.54 -1.12
N GLN A 238 56.05 48.38 -0.91
CA GLN A 238 55.37 47.09 -0.99
C GLN A 238 54.30 46.95 0.10
N PHE A 239 54.61 47.26 1.36
CA PHE A 239 53.62 47.23 2.44
C PHE A 239 52.45 48.18 2.19
N VAL A 240 52.69 49.39 1.67
CA VAL A 240 51.64 50.35 1.30
C VAL A 240 50.73 49.79 0.20
N ARG A 241 51.29 49.13 -0.81
CA ARG A 241 50.50 48.47 -1.87
C ARG A 241 49.63 47.34 -1.31
N ASP A 242 50.19 46.54 -0.40
CA ASP A 242 49.48 45.44 0.23
C ASP A 242 48.35 45.93 1.13
N VAL A 243 48.55 46.99 1.91
CA VAL A 243 47.49 47.65 2.69
C VAL A 243 46.34 48.10 1.79
N ARG A 244 46.63 48.80 0.68
CA ARG A 244 45.59 49.21 -0.29
C ARG A 244 44.86 48.04 -0.95
N ARG A 245 45.51 46.89 -1.09
CA ARG A 245 44.87 45.66 -1.59
C ARG A 245 43.91 45.09 -0.55
N LEU A 246 44.36 44.98 0.69
CA LEU A 246 43.55 44.50 1.81
C LEU A 246 42.34 45.42 2.08
N GLU A 247 42.51 46.75 2.02
CA GLU A 247 41.41 47.71 2.16
C GLU A 247 40.33 47.53 1.08
N ARG A 248 40.74 47.27 -0.18
CA ARG A 248 39.80 46.98 -1.28
C ARG A 248 39.10 45.64 -1.07
N GLN A 249 39.80 44.64 -0.54
CA GLN A 249 39.21 43.35 -0.21
C GLN A 249 38.15 43.49 0.90
N ILE A 250 38.48 44.17 2.00
CA ILE A 250 37.53 44.48 3.09
C ILE A 250 36.29 45.20 2.54
N ALA A 251 36.47 46.21 1.68
CA ALA A 251 35.34 46.93 1.11
C ALA A 251 34.43 46.03 0.25
N SER A 252 34.99 45.06 -0.45
CA SER A 252 34.23 44.05 -1.20
C SER A 252 33.50 43.10 -0.26
N ASP A 253 34.19 42.57 0.74
CA ASP A 253 33.66 41.60 1.70
C ASP A 253 32.54 42.22 2.55
N LEU A 254 32.67 43.50 2.95
CA LEU A 254 31.60 44.25 3.64
C LEU A 254 30.34 44.42 2.79
N ARG A 255 30.48 44.67 1.48
CA ARG A 255 29.31 44.75 0.58
C ARG A 255 28.60 43.41 0.45
N GLN A 256 29.36 42.31 0.41
CA GLN A 256 28.78 40.96 0.41
C GLN A 256 28.05 40.67 1.72
N LEU A 257 28.66 41.02 2.86
CA LEU A 257 28.08 40.88 4.18
C LEU A 257 26.78 41.67 4.33
N ASP A 258 26.72 42.91 3.85
CA ASP A 258 25.47 43.71 3.83
C ASP A 258 24.37 43.05 2.99
N SER A 259 24.72 42.47 1.85
CA SER A 259 23.77 41.72 1.01
C SER A 259 23.21 40.51 1.74
N LEU A 260 24.07 39.73 2.39
CA LEU A 260 23.68 38.53 3.14
C LEU A 260 22.85 38.86 4.39
N LYS A 261 23.21 39.92 5.12
CA LYS A 261 22.43 40.41 6.28
C LYS A 261 21.03 40.88 5.88
N ARG A 262 20.83 41.32 4.63
CA ARG A 262 19.49 41.64 4.08
C ARG A 262 18.73 40.40 3.59
N GLU A 263 19.43 39.36 3.13
CA GLU A 263 18.84 38.10 2.66
C GLU A 263 18.34 37.24 3.85
N ARG A 264 19.13 37.15 4.92
CA ARG A 264 18.84 36.37 6.15
C ARG A 264 17.41 36.54 6.67
N PRO A 265 16.91 37.74 7.02
CA PRO A 265 15.56 37.90 7.59
C PRO A 265 14.45 37.54 6.60
N ARG A 266 14.71 37.59 5.29
CA ARG A 266 13.73 37.15 4.27
C ARG A 266 13.59 35.63 4.26
N LEU A 267 14.68 34.90 4.48
CA LEU A 267 14.69 33.44 4.58
C LEU A 267 14.08 32.98 5.89
N GLU A 268 14.40 33.65 7.00
CA GLU A 268 13.79 33.39 8.31
C GLU A 268 12.27 33.55 8.26
N ARG A 269 11.76 34.67 7.74
CA ARG A 269 10.31 34.88 7.57
C ARG A 269 9.66 33.79 6.73
N LYS A 270 10.26 33.43 5.59
CA LYS A 270 9.74 32.34 4.74
C LYS A 270 9.67 31.00 5.45
N ALA A 271 10.67 30.65 6.26
CA ALA A 271 10.67 29.41 7.03
C ALA A 271 9.63 29.47 8.17
N GLN A 272 9.53 30.63 8.84
CA GLN A 272 8.63 30.85 9.97
C GLN A 272 7.16 30.87 9.54
N GLU A 273 6.82 31.52 8.43
CA GLU A 273 5.47 31.58 7.85
C GLU A 273 5.00 30.19 7.38
N ALA A 274 5.91 29.37 6.83
CA ALA A 274 5.59 28.03 6.39
C ALA A 274 5.29 27.06 7.56
N SER A 275 5.76 27.35 8.77
CA SER A 275 5.61 26.46 9.93
C SER A 275 4.16 26.35 10.47
N PRO A 276 3.44 27.45 10.77
CA PRO A 276 2.05 27.37 11.19
C PRO A 276 1.14 26.88 10.06
N GLU A 277 1.46 27.20 8.81
CA GLU A 277 0.71 26.68 7.66
C GLU A 277 0.83 25.16 7.57
N LEU A 278 2.04 24.59 7.73
CA LEU A 278 2.22 23.13 7.83
C LEU A 278 1.41 22.52 8.97
N GLY A 279 1.49 23.10 10.17
CA GLY A 279 0.74 22.60 11.32
C GLY A 279 -0.77 22.55 11.05
N SER A 280 -1.32 23.64 10.52
CA SER A 280 -2.75 23.70 10.17
C SER A 280 -3.18 22.71 9.09
N LEU A 281 -2.28 22.40 8.15
CA LEU A 281 -2.52 21.40 7.11
C LEU A 281 -2.41 19.98 7.67
N GLU A 282 -1.46 19.72 8.58
CA GLU A 282 -1.32 18.45 9.27
C GLU A 282 -2.53 18.13 10.16
N ASP A 283 -3.07 19.13 10.87
CA ASP A 283 -4.29 18.97 11.66
C ASP A 283 -5.49 18.59 10.77
N LYS A 284 -5.67 19.32 9.64
CA LYS A 284 -6.69 18.99 8.63
C LYS A 284 -6.49 17.61 8.03
N ARG A 285 -5.24 17.16 7.89
CA ARG A 285 -4.92 15.82 7.39
C ARG A 285 -5.45 14.74 8.32
N GLU A 286 -5.19 14.89 9.61
CA GLU A 286 -5.64 13.94 10.62
C GLU A 286 -7.16 13.97 10.78
N GLU A 287 -7.78 15.16 10.71
CA GLU A 287 -9.24 15.28 10.67
C GLU A 287 -9.85 14.50 9.49
N ILE A 288 -9.32 14.66 8.27
CA ILE A 288 -9.79 13.92 7.10
C ILE A 288 -9.59 12.41 7.26
N LYS A 289 -8.48 11.95 7.84
CA LYS A 289 -8.26 10.53 8.10
C LYS A 289 -9.26 9.96 9.08
N ASN A 290 -9.53 10.67 10.18
CA ASN A 290 -10.52 10.25 11.16
C ASN A 290 -11.91 10.15 10.51
N ASN A 291 -12.29 11.14 9.71
CA ASN A 291 -13.54 11.10 8.95
C ASN A 291 -13.62 9.91 7.98
N ILE A 292 -12.52 9.58 7.29
CA ILE A 292 -12.45 8.40 6.42
C ILE A 292 -12.68 7.13 7.24
N ASN A 293 -12.01 6.99 8.39
CA ASN A 293 -12.14 5.82 9.27
C ASN A 293 -13.58 5.64 9.76
N GLU A 294 -14.24 6.72 10.21
CA GLU A 294 -15.66 6.68 10.60
C GLU A 294 -16.57 6.23 9.45
N ILE A 295 -16.30 6.70 8.23
CA ILE A 295 -17.04 6.24 7.05
C ILE A 295 -16.73 4.77 6.77
N GLU A 296 -15.49 4.32 6.92
CA GLU A 296 -15.13 2.91 6.71
C GLU A 296 -15.87 1.96 7.67
N GLU A 297 -16.06 2.37 8.92
CA GLU A 297 -16.87 1.63 9.89
C GLU A 297 -18.32 1.52 9.44
N LYS A 298 -18.91 2.61 8.96
CA LYS A 298 -20.27 2.62 8.37
C LYS A 298 -20.37 1.73 7.13
N LEU A 299 -19.29 1.60 6.36
CA LEU A 299 -19.21 0.74 5.17
C LEU A 299 -18.87 -0.72 5.47
N ALA A 300 -18.54 -1.08 6.72
CA ALA A 300 -18.17 -2.46 7.09
C ALA A 300 -19.24 -3.52 6.74
N PRO A 301 -20.56 -3.27 6.95
CA PRO A 301 -21.60 -4.21 6.54
C PRO A 301 -21.63 -4.45 5.03
N LEU A 302 -21.36 -3.40 4.22
CA LEU A 302 -21.29 -3.52 2.77
C LEU A 302 -20.08 -4.36 2.36
N LYS A 303 -18.89 -4.10 2.93
CA LYS A 303 -17.67 -4.90 2.68
C LYS A 303 -17.88 -6.38 3.01
N LYS A 304 -18.61 -6.69 4.08
CA LYS A 304 -18.94 -8.08 4.46
C LYS A 304 -19.82 -8.76 3.40
N LEU A 305 -20.84 -8.08 2.90
CA LEU A 305 -21.72 -8.60 1.85
C LEU A 305 -20.99 -8.76 0.50
N GLU A 306 -20.11 -7.82 0.15
CA GLU A 306 -19.26 -7.93 -1.04
C GLU A 306 -18.33 -9.14 -0.97
N ASN A 307 -17.71 -9.38 0.20
CA ASN A 307 -16.90 -10.58 0.43
C ASN A 307 -17.73 -11.86 0.31
N GLU A 308 -18.95 -11.89 0.85
CA GLU A 308 -19.86 -13.04 0.71
C GLU A 308 -20.23 -13.30 -0.76
N GLU A 309 -20.56 -12.25 -1.53
CA GLU A 309 -20.84 -12.38 -2.96
C GLU A 309 -19.63 -12.89 -3.75
N GLN A 310 -18.43 -12.41 -3.42
CA GLN A 310 -17.17 -12.87 -4.02
C GLN A 310 -16.90 -14.34 -3.71
N GLN A 311 -17.08 -14.77 -2.46
CA GLN A 311 -16.94 -16.17 -2.06
C GLN A 311 -17.93 -17.07 -2.82
N ILE A 312 -19.21 -16.70 -2.88
CA ILE A 312 -20.23 -17.42 -3.67
C ILE A 312 -19.81 -17.55 -5.13
N SER A 313 -19.34 -16.45 -5.73
CA SER A 313 -18.93 -16.40 -7.13
C SER A 313 -17.70 -17.28 -7.39
N GLN A 314 -16.74 -17.29 -6.46
CA GLN A 314 -15.53 -18.10 -6.54
C GLN A 314 -15.86 -19.60 -6.46
N VAL A 315 -16.69 -20.01 -5.49
CA VAL A 315 -17.14 -21.41 -5.37
C VAL A 315 -17.86 -21.86 -6.64
N ILE A 316 -18.79 -21.05 -7.16
CA ILE A 316 -19.47 -21.40 -8.43
C ILE A 316 -18.47 -21.56 -9.56
N LYS A 317 -17.49 -20.65 -9.69
CA LYS A 317 -16.50 -20.68 -10.77
C LYS A 317 -15.70 -21.98 -10.77
N GLU A 318 -15.20 -22.40 -9.62
CA GLU A 318 -14.42 -23.63 -9.48
C GLU A 318 -15.19 -24.88 -9.90
N TYR A 319 -16.43 -25.01 -9.43
CA TYR A 319 -17.28 -26.15 -9.78
C TYR A 319 -17.80 -26.07 -11.23
N GLN A 320 -18.02 -24.86 -11.74
CA GLN A 320 -18.42 -24.61 -13.13
C GLN A 320 -17.32 -25.02 -14.12
N GLU A 321 -16.04 -24.82 -13.78
CA GLU A 321 -14.91 -25.26 -14.61
C GLU A 321 -14.86 -26.79 -14.73
N TRP A 322 -15.00 -27.50 -13.61
CA TRP A 322 -15.12 -28.96 -13.62
C TRP A 322 -16.35 -29.41 -14.40
N TRP A 323 -17.49 -28.76 -14.17
CA TRP A 323 -18.74 -29.07 -14.87
C TRP A 323 -18.59 -28.91 -16.39
N ARG A 324 -17.81 -27.95 -16.89
CA ARG A 324 -17.57 -27.82 -18.34
C ARG A 324 -16.73 -28.98 -18.89
N ARG A 325 -15.75 -29.46 -18.14
CA ARG A 325 -14.81 -30.52 -18.56
C ARG A 325 -15.38 -31.93 -18.39
N ALA A 326 -16.30 -32.12 -17.45
CA ALA A 326 -16.88 -33.42 -17.15
C ALA A 326 -17.71 -33.97 -18.32
N LYS A 327 -17.62 -35.28 -18.57
CA LYS A 327 -18.53 -35.98 -19.49
C LYS A 327 -19.95 -36.04 -18.90
N HIS A 328 -20.94 -36.40 -19.71
CA HIS A 328 -22.36 -36.42 -19.32
C HIS A 328 -22.65 -37.31 -18.09
N ARG A 329 -22.06 -38.51 -18.01
CA ARG A 329 -22.29 -39.47 -16.91
C ARG A 329 -21.81 -38.94 -15.53
N PRO A 330 -20.58 -38.38 -15.39
CA PRO A 330 -20.16 -37.72 -14.15
C PRO A 330 -21.04 -36.55 -13.72
N LYS A 331 -21.50 -35.70 -14.65
CA LYS A 331 -22.43 -34.58 -14.34
C LYS A 331 -23.74 -35.08 -13.75
N TYR A 332 -24.28 -36.12 -14.38
CA TYR A 332 -25.50 -36.80 -13.95
C TYR A 332 -25.37 -37.38 -12.53
N HIS A 333 -24.28 -38.11 -12.24
CA HIS A 333 -24.01 -38.62 -10.88
C HIS A 333 -23.83 -37.48 -9.87
N PHE A 334 -23.17 -36.40 -10.26
CA PHE A 334 -22.93 -35.27 -9.37
C PHE A 334 -24.23 -34.55 -8.99
N LEU A 335 -25.15 -34.32 -9.93
CA LEU A 335 -26.47 -33.75 -9.64
C LEU A 335 -27.24 -34.63 -8.64
N LEU A 336 -27.29 -35.94 -8.90
CA LEU A 336 -27.98 -36.88 -8.02
C LEU A 336 -27.37 -36.93 -6.62
N ALA A 337 -26.04 -36.90 -6.52
CA ALA A 337 -25.35 -36.83 -5.25
C ALA A 337 -25.66 -35.53 -4.48
N LEU A 338 -25.62 -34.37 -5.16
CA LEU A 338 -25.97 -33.09 -4.53
C LEU A 338 -27.41 -33.06 -4.04
N TYR A 339 -28.36 -33.55 -4.83
CA TYR A 339 -29.76 -33.62 -4.42
C TYR A 339 -29.99 -34.58 -3.26
N ALA A 340 -29.35 -35.75 -3.30
CA ALA A 340 -29.42 -36.70 -2.19
C ALA A 340 -28.92 -36.02 -0.90
N ILE A 341 -27.77 -35.35 -0.94
CA ILE A 341 -27.18 -34.66 0.21
C ILE A 341 -28.02 -33.47 0.69
N ASP A 342 -28.66 -32.71 -0.22
CA ASP A 342 -29.45 -31.50 0.11
C ASP A 342 -30.87 -31.84 0.61
N LYS A 343 -31.53 -32.83 0.01
CA LYS A 343 -32.98 -33.04 0.16
C LYS A 343 -33.38 -34.31 0.92
N LEU A 344 -32.50 -35.31 1.02
CA LEU A 344 -32.85 -36.56 1.70
C LEU A 344 -32.44 -36.54 3.18
N PRO A 345 -33.20 -37.22 4.06
CA PRO A 345 -32.79 -37.42 5.45
C PRO A 345 -31.44 -38.14 5.52
N LYS A 346 -30.56 -37.69 6.43
CA LYS A 346 -29.19 -38.22 6.57
C LYS A 346 -29.15 -39.72 6.82
N GLU A 347 -30.14 -40.26 7.52
CA GLU A 347 -30.29 -41.69 7.84
C GLU A 347 -30.42 -42.57 6.58
N ASN A 348 -30.84 -41.98 5.45
CA ASN A 348 -31.06 -42.67 4.19
C ASN A 348 -29.87 -42.55 3.23
N ILE A 349 -28.79 -41.88 3.63
CA ILE A 349 -27.62 -41.60 2.79
C ILE A 349 -26.39 -42.25 3.42
N GLN A 350 -25.73 -43.12 2.66
CA GLN A 350 -24.42 -43.64 3.01
C GLN A 350 -23.37 -43.03 2.07
N ILE A 351 -22.40 -42.31 2.65
CA ILE A 351 -21.30 -41.69 1.90
C ILE A 351 -20.02 -42.46 2.20
N ARG A 352 -19.29 -42.88 1.16
CA ARG A 352 -17.98 -43.52 1.27
C ARG A 352 -16.96 -42.74 0.45
N ILE A 353 -15.81 -42.42 1.05
CA ILE A 353 -14.73 -41.72 0.36
C ILE A 353 -13.60 -42.71 0.09
N LYS A 354 -13.37 -43.00 -1.19
CA LYS A 354 -12.29 -43.87 -1.65
C LYS A 354 -11.11 -43.01 -2.10
N LYS A 355 -10.23 -42.68 -1.15
CA LYS A 355 -9.04 -41.83 -1.37
C LYS A 355 -8.02 -42.42 -2.36
N ASN A 356 -7.97 -43.75 -2.48
CA ASN A 356 -7.00 -44.46 -3.33
C ASN A 356 -7.44 -44.63 -4.79
N PHE A 357 -8.62 -44.14 -5.18
CA PHE A 357 -9.16 -44.25 -6.54
C PHE A 357 -9.07 -42.90 -7.26
N ALA A 358 -8.37 -42.88 -8.41
CA ALA A 358 -8.08 -41.69 -9.23
C ALA A 358 -7.25 -40.59 -8.51
N LEU A 359 -6.59 -39.72 -9.28
CA LEU A 359 -5.83 -38.57 -8.77
C LEU A 359 -6.78 -37.63 -8.00
N GLY A 360 -6.84 -37.78 -6.67
CA GLY A 360 -7.67 -36.96 -5.77
C GLY A 360 -8.88 -37.65 -5.14
N GLY A 361 -9.08 -38.96 -5.32
CA GLY A 361 -10.14 -39.73 -4.66
C GLY A 361 -11.54 -39.60 -5.29
N ILE A 362 -12.41 -40.57 -4.99
CA ILE A 362 -13.82 -40.59 -5.42
C ILE A 362 -14.74 -40.66 -4.20
N VAL A 363 -15.83 -39.91 -4.22
CA VAL A 363 -16.94 -40.05 -3.27
C VAL A 363 -18.01 -40.92 -3.89
N GLU A 364 -18.42 -41.94 -3.14
CA GLU A 364 -19.56 -42.80 -3.43
C GLU A 364 -20.72 -42.36 -2.54
N VAL A 365 -21.80 -41.86 -3.13
CA VAL A 365 -23.03 -41.56 -2.42
C VAL A 365 -24.04 -42.64 -2.76
N TYR A 366 -24.43 -43.40 -1.75
CA TYR A 366 -25.51 -44.36 -1.82
C TYR A 366 -26.72 -43.76 -1.13
N PHE A 367 -27.87 -43.77 -1.79
CA PHE A 367 -29.14 -43.65 -1.06
C PHE A 367 -29.85 -44.99 -1.05
N ARG A 368 -30.55 -45.26 0.06
CA ARG A 368 -31.50 -46.36 0.19
C ARG A 368 -32.92 -45.81 0.21
#